data_AF-A0A6C0LRV0-F1
#
_entry.id   AF-A0A6C0LRV0-F1
#
_cell.length_a   1.000
_cell.length_b   1.000
_cell.length_c   1.000
_cell.angle_alpha   90.00
_cell.angle_beta   90.00
_cell.angle_gamma   90.00
#
_symmetry.space_group_name_H-M   'P 1'
#
loop_
_entity.id
_entity.type
_entity.pdbx_description
1 polymer ?
#
loop_
_entity_poly.entity_id
_entity_poly.type
_entity_poly.pdbx_seq_one_letter_code
_entity_poly.pdbx_strand_id
1 'polypeptide(L)'
;MEPQDNFTNSYKSWLPEEDEQLNTLYNIDMLDIIEISNIHNRAPGGIISRLIKHNYIPDRLSARGYIDYKNSDLYKSKVISSKEKKNNKYIDSLSLSISKNHYIEVKTDIKYIKNEIMEMKNAIKEIAEMIKAIYEFEDG
;
A
#
# COMPACT_ATOMS: atom_id res chain seq x y z
N MET A 1 2.58 4.65 -35.30
CA MET A 1 3.76 4.23 -34.50
C MET A 1 3.23 3.67 -33.19
N GLU A 2 3.63 2.46 -32.78
CA GLU A 2 3.20 1.90 -31.49
C GLU A 2 3.89 2.61 -30.31
N PRO A 3 3.20 2.86 -29.19
CA PRO A 3 3.80 3.45 -27.99
C PRO A 3 4.85 2.50 -27.40
N GLN A 4 6.11 2.93 -27.29
CA GLN A 4 7.15 2.13 -26.65
C GLN A 4 7.00 2.13 -25.13
N ASP A 5 7.16 0.97 -24.50
CA ASP A 5 6.92 0.77 -23.05
C ASP A 5 8.08 1.25 -22.15
N ASN A 6 9.08 1.94 -22.72
CA ASN A 6 10.36 2.22 -22.05
C ASN A 6 10.55 3.71 -21.68
N PHE A 7 9.56 4.27 -20.99
CA PHE A 7 9.55 5.67 -20.56
C PHE A 7 10.49 5.94 -19.38
N THR A 8 11.77 6.20 -19.66
CA THR A 8 12.84 6.35 -18.64
C THR A 8 12.68 7.54 -17.69
N ASN A 9 11.85 8.53 -18.05
CA ASN A 9 11.55 9.69 -17.21
C ASN A 9 10.22 9.56 -16.45
N SER A 10 9.56 8.39 -16.52
CA SER A 10 8.46 8.09 -15.62
C SER A 10 8.97 8.22 -14.18
N TYR A 11 8.24 8.96 -13.34
CA TYR A 11 8.57 9.24 -11.92
C TYR A 11 9.66 10.28 -11.64
N LYS A 12 10.34 10.83 -12.64
CA LYS A 12 11.23 11.98 -12.43
C LYS A 12 10.43 13.27 -12.30
N SER A 13 10.92 14.23 -11.51
CA SER A 13 10.37 15.59 -11.47
C SER A 13 10.38 16.22 -12.86
N TRP A 14 9.38 17.05 -13.16
CA TRP A 14 9.35 17.86 -14.36
C TRP A 14 10.35 19.00 -14.24
N LEU A 15 11.18 19.18 -15.26
CA LEU A 15 12.08 20.33 -15.36
C LEU A 15 11.30 21.55 -15.91
N PRO A 16 11.67 22.79 -15.55
CA PRO A 16 11.04 24.00 -16.07
C PRO A 16 11.03 24.06 -17.60
N GLU A 17 12.12 23.62 -18.25
CA GLU A 17 12.25 23.61 -19.71
C GLU A 17 11.26 22.64 -20.35
N GLU A 18 10.99 21.50 -19.71
CA GLU A 18 9.98 20.54 -20.19
C GLU A 18 8.57 21.13 -20.11
N ASP A 19 8.29 21.97 -19.11
CA ASP A 19 6.99 22.63 -18.96
C ASP A 19 6.75 23.69 -20.04
N GLU A 20 7.77 24.46 -20.38
CA GLU A 20 7.71 25.45 -21.46
C GLU A 20 7.53 24.77 -22.83
N GLN A 21 8.27 23.68 -23.06
CA GLN A 21 8.12 22.87 -24.27
C GLN A 21 6.71 22.29 -24.40
N LEU A 22 6.06 21.91 -23.29
CA LEU A 22 4.73 21.33 -23.30
C LEU A 22 3.69 22.23 -23.98
N ASN A 23 3.78 23.55 -23.77
CA ASN A 23 2.89 24.51 -24.43
C ASN A 23 3.13 24.55 -25.94
N THR A 24 4.40 24.56 -26.34
CA THR A 24 4.78 24.57 -27.76
C THR A 24 4.28 23.30 -28.45
N LEU A 25 4.63 22.14 -27.90
CA LEU A 25 4.27 20.85 -28.49
C LEU A 25 2.75 20.64 -28.57
N TYR A 26 2.01 21.02 -27.53
CA TYR A 26 0.57 20.79 -27.48
C TYR A 26 -0.24 21.92 -28.13
N ASN A 27 0.02 23.19 -27.85
CA ASN A 27 -0.84 24.27 -28.35
C ASN A 27 -0.37 24.86 -29.68
N ILE A 28 0.92 24.74 -30.02
CA ILE A 28 1.49 25.30 -31.26
C ILE A 28 1.66 24.21 -32.32
N ASP A 29 2.42 23.16 -32.00
CA ASP A 29 2.70 22.06 -32.92
C ASP A 29 1.54 21.06 -33.04
N MET A 30 0.51 21.22 -32.19
CA MET A 30 -0.73 20.45 -32.19
C MET A 30 -0.54 18.94 -32.03
N LEU A 31 0.59 18.53 -31.44
CA LEU A 31 0.91 17.12 -31.23
C LEU A 31 -0.07 16.45 -30.28
N ASP A 32 -0.21 15.13 -30.42
CA ASP A 32 -1.00 14.31 -29.52
C ASP A 32 -0.18 13.86 -28.29
N ILE A 33 -0.88 13.29 -27.30
CA ILE A 33 -0.21 12.85 -26.06
C ILE A 33 0.80 11.71 -26.27
N ILE A 34 0.69 10.90 -27.32
CA ILE A 34 1.60 9.79 -27.60
C ILE A 34 2.90 10.35 -28.20
N GLU A 35 2.79 11.27 -29.14
CA GLU A 35 3.93 11.98 -29.74
C GLU A 35 4.72 12.73 -28.66
N ILE A 36 4.03 13.51 -27.81
CA ILE A 36 4.66 14.24 -26.70
C ILE A 36 5.30 13.27 -25.70
N SER A 37 4.68 12.12 -25.44
CA SER A 37 5.24 11.09 -24.57
C SER A 37 6.58 10.56 -25.09
N ASN A 38 6.71 10.39 -26.41
CA ASN A 38 7.95 9.95 -27.04
C ASN A 38 9.04 11.02 -26.95
N ILE A 39 8.68 12.31 -27.12
CA ILE A 39 9.64 13.44 -27.03
C ILE A 39 10.21 13.56 -25.62
N HIS A 40 9.37 13.58 -24.59
CA HIS A 40 9.82 13.73 -23.20
C HIS A 40 10.28 12.40 -22.56
N ASN A 41 10.09 11.29 -23.27
CA ASN A 41 10.29 9.94 -22.75
C ASN A 41 9.53 9.68 -21.44
N ARG A 42 8.27 10.15 -21.38
CA ARG A 42 7.37 10.09 -20.22
C ARG A 42 6.07 9.39 -20.60
N ALA A 43 5.45 8.70 -19.65
CA ALA A 43 4.19 8.03 -19.90
C ALA A 43 3.05 9.02 -20.28
N PRO A 44 2.12 8.64 -21.18
CA PRO A 44 1.00 9.50 -21.61
C PRO A 44 0.12 10.00 -20.47
N GLY A 45 -0.09 9.19 -19.43
CA GLY A 45 -0.80 9.62 -18.22
C GLY A 45 -0.11 10.78 -17.49
N GLY A 46 1.22 10.83 -17.52
CA GLY A 46 2.00 11.93 -16.95
C GLY A 46 1.88 13.20 -17.77
N ILE A 47 1.89 13.09 -19.09
CA ILE A 47 1.64 14.22 -20.01
C ILE A 47 0.26 14.82 -19.75
N ILE A 48 -0.80 14.00 -19.76
CA ILE A 48 -2.17 14.46 -19.49
C ILE A 48 -2.27 15.19 -18.14
N SER A 49 -1.71 14.60 -17.09
CA SER A 49 -1.73 15.22 -15.76
C SER A 49 -1.05 16.59 -15.75
N ARG A 50 -0.01 16.77 -16.57
CA ARG A 50 0.72 18.04 -16.66
C ARG A 50 -0.05 19.08 -17.48
N LEU A 51 -0.67 18.67 -18.59
CA LEU A 51 -1.54 19.53 -19.39
C LEU A 51 -2.71 20.09 -18.55
N ILE A 52 -3.33 19.25 -17.71
CA ILE A 52 -4.39 19.67 -16.79
C ILE A 52 -3.84 20.65 -15.74
N LYS A 53 -2.67 20.38 -15.16
CA LYS A 53 -2.06 21.25 -14.14
C LYS A 53 -1.80 22.67 -14.66
N HIS A 54 -1.42 22.80 -15.94
CA HIS A 54 -1.20 24.09 -16.59
C HIS A 54 -2.47 24.70 -17.21
N ASN A 55 -3.63 24.07 -17.03
CA ASN A 55 -4.91 24.48 -17.60
C ASN A 55 -4.91 24.57 -19.15
N TYR A 56 -4.06 23.81 -19.84
CA TYR A 56 -4.11 23.70 -21.31
C TYR A 56 -5.30 22.86 -21.78
N ILE A 57 -5.76 21.94 -20.92
CA ILE A 57 -6.99 21.16 -21.12
C ILE A 57 -7.78 21.11 -19.80
N PRO A 58 -9.12 21.03 -19.85
CA PRO A 58 -9.94 20.97 -18.65
C PRO A 58 -9.88 19.60 -17.98
N ASP A 59 -9.79 18.52 -18.77
CA ASP A 59 -9.85 17.16 -18.29
C ASP A 59 -9.14 16.18 -19.25
N ARG A 60 -9.02 14.93 -18.81
CA ARG A 60 -8.31 13.88 -19.57
C ARG A 60 -8.96 13.52 -20.89
N LEU A 61 -10.28 13.63 -21.02
CA LEU A 61 -11.02 13.28 -22.23
C LEU A 61 -10.78 14.32 -23.33
N SER A 62 -10.44 15.54 -22.93
CA SER A 62 -10.08 16.64 -23.82
C SER A 62 -8.66 16.54 -24.40
N ALA A 63 -7.86 15.56 -23.96
CA ALA A 63 -6.50 15.38 -24.47
C ALA A 63 -6.51 14.73 -25.87
N ARG A 64 -5.85 15.37 -26.84
CA ARG A 64 -5.67 14.80 -28.19
C ARG A 64 -4.92 13.47 -28.12
N GLY A 65 -5.41 12.45 -28.82
CA GLY A 65 -4.87 11.08 -28.80
C GLY A 65 -5.24 10.25 -27.56
N TYR A 66 -6.09 10.76 -26.65
CA TYR A 66 -6.48 10.02 -25.44
C TYR A 66 -7.29 8.76 -25.74
N ILE A 67 -8.19 8.81 -26.73
CA ILE A 67 -9.01 7.64 -27.10
C ILE A 67 -8.11 6.51 -27.62
N ASP A 68 -7.16 6.83 -28.49
CA ASP A 68 -6.22 5.86 -29.04
C ASP A 68 -5.31 5.27 -27.95
N TYR A 69 -4.80 6.13 -27.07
CA TYR A 69 -4.07 5.69 -25.89
C TYR A 69 -4.90 4.74 -25.01
N LYS A 70 -6.16 5.07 -24.73
CA LYS A 70 -7.04 4.24 -23.90
C LYS A 70 -7.31 2.86 -24.51
N ASN A 71 -7.36 2.78 -25.84
CA ASN A 71 -7.57 1.54 -26.58
C ASN A 71 -6.28 0.72 -26.78
N SER A 72 -5.11 1.35 -26.61
CA SER A 72 -3.80 0.70 -26.72
C SER A 72 -3.55 -0.35 -25.62
N ASP A 73 -2.72 -1.34 -25.94
CA ASP A 73 -2.35 -2.40 -25.00
C ASP A 73 -1.50 -1.88 -23.84
N LEU A 74 -0.75 -0.80 -24.06
CA LEU A 74 -0.01 -0.06 -23.03
C LEU A 74 -0.93 0.42 -21.89
N TYR A 75 -2.13 0.90 -22.22
CA TYR A 75 -3.08 1.33 -21.21
C TYR A 75 -3.71 0.14 -20.48
N LYS A 76 -4.10 -0.90 -21.24
CA LYS A 76 -4.71 -2.11 -20.68
C LYS A 76 -3.78 -2.83 -19.70
N SER A 77 -2.50 -2.98 -20.03
CA SER A 77 -1.50 -3.63 -19.17
C SER A 77 -1.28 -2.88 -17.84
N LYS A 78 -1.26 -1.54 -17.87
CA LYS A 78 -1.16 -0.69 -16.66
C LYS A 78 -2.40 -0.76 -15.77
N VAL A 79 -3.59 -0.88 -16.36
CA VAL A 79 -4.84 -1.01 -15.60
C VAL A 79 -4.93 -2.38 -14.92
N ILE A 80 -4.54 -3.45 -15.62
CA ILE A 80 -4.54 -4.82 -15.08
C ILE A 80 -3.56 -4.93 -13.90
N SER A 81 -2.30 -4.51 -14.09
CA SER A 81 -1.27 -4.55 -13.03
C SER A 81 -1.64 -3.71 -11.79
N SER A 82 -2.41 -2.62 -11.96
CA SER A 82 -2.90 -1.82 -10.83
C SER A 82 -4.01 -2.50 -10.04
N LYS A 83 -4.86 -3.33 -10.67
CA LYS A 83 -5.90 -4.11 -9.97
C LYS A 83 -5.27 -5.23 -9.14
N GLU A 84 -4.27 -5.92 -9.68
CA GLU A 84 -3.54 -6.99 -8.97
C GLU A 84 -2.83 -6.47 -7.71
N LYS A 85 -2.16 -5.31 -7.80
CA LYS A 85 -1.52 -4.66 -6.64
C LYS A 85 -2.49 -4.26 -5.53
N LYS A 86 -3.74 -3.90 -5.87
CA LYS A 86 -4.77 -3.56 -4.87
C LYS A 86 -5.28 -4.79 -4.13
N ASN A 87 -5.45 -5.92 -4.84
CA ASN A 87 -5.86 -7.17 -4.21
C ASN A 87 -4.81 -7.68 -3.22
N ASN A 88 -3.51 -7.61 -3.56
CA ASN A 88 -2.45 -8.02 -2.63
C ASN A 88 -2.38 -7.16 -1.35
N LYS A 89 -2.56 -5.83 -1.46
CA LYS A 89 -2.59 -4.96 -0.27
C LYS A 89 -3.74 -5.27 0.68
N TYR A 90 -4.89 -5.68 0.14
CA TYR A 90 -6.04 -6.05 0.96
C TYR A 90 -5.74 -7.34 1.73
N ILE A 91 -5.17 -8.34 1.07
CA ILE A 91 -4.76 -9.62 1.68
C ILE A 91 -3.72 -9.39 2.78
N ASP A 92 -2.71 -8.55 2.55
CA ASP A 92 -1.71 -8.21 3.57
C ASP A 92 -2.36 -7.55 4.80
N SER A 93 -3.25 -6.58 4.57
CA SER A 93 -3.95 -5.89 5.67
C SER A 93 -4.85 -6.83 6.50
N LEU A 94 -5.48 -7.81 5.85
CA LEU A 94 -6.32 -8.80 6.49
C LEU A 94 -5.49 -9.84 7.27
N SER A 95 -4.33 -10.22 6.75
CA SER A 95 -3.40 -11.12 7.47
C SER A 95 -2.84 -10.46 8.75
N LEU A 96 -2.57 -9.16 8.70
CA LEU A 96 -2.12 -8.35 9.84
C LEU A 96 -3.21 -8.23 10.92
N SER A 97 -4.48 -8.06 10.53
CA SER A 97 -5.59 -7.95 11.49
C SER A 97 -5.89 -9.29 12.17
N ILE A 98 -5.83 -10.41 11.43
CA ILE A 98 -5.96 -11.77 11.98
C ILE A 98 -4.84 -12.04 13.00
N SER A 99 -3.59 -11.75 12.64
CA SER A 99 -2.43 -11.93 13.54
C SER A 99 -2.55 -11.11 14.83
N LYS A 100 -3.04 -9.87 14.73
CA LYS A 100 -3.24 -9.00 15.90
C LYS A 100 -4.33 -9.52 16.82
N ASN A 101 -5.44 -10.03 16.28
CA ASN A 101 -6.52 -10.60 17.08
C ASN A 101 -6.06 -11.86 17.80
N HIS A 102 -5.33 -12.74 17.11
CA HIS A 102 -4.77 -13.95 17.71
C HIS A 102 -3.78 -13.63 18.85
N TYR A 103 -2.94 -12.60 18.68
CA TYR A 103 -2.07 -12.13 19.76
C TYR A 103 -2.83 -11.63 21.00
N ILE A 104 -3.95 -10.91 20.81
CA ILE A 104 -4.78 -10.41 21.91
C ILE A 104 -5.43 -11.57 22.69
N GLU A 105 -5.93 -12.58 21.98
CA GLU A 105 -6.51 -13.78 22.56
C GLU A 105 -5.48 -14.55 23.39
N VAL A 106 -4.33 -14.90 22.80
CA VAL A 106 -3.23 -15.59 23.50
C VAL A 106 -2.75 -14.80 24.72
N LYS A 107 -2.66 -13.46 24.62
CA LYS A 107 -2.27 -12.61 25.75
C LYS A 107 -3.29 -12.65 26.89
N THR A 108 -4.57 -12.78 26.56
CA THR A 108 -5.65 -12.88 27.53
C THR A 108 -5.60 -14.24 28.24
N ASP A 109 -5.40 -15.32 27.50
CA ASP A 109 -5.25 -16.67 28.05
C ASP A 109 -4.03 -16.76 28.99
N ILE A 110 -2.89 -16.20 28.58
CA ILE A 110 -1.69 -16.14 29.42
C ILE A 110 -1.97 -15.40 30.74
N LYS A 111 -2.77 -14.32 30.70
CA LYS A 111 -3.12 -13.57 31.90
C LYS A 111 -3.98 -14.42 32.83
N TYR A 112 -4.94 -15.16 32.29
CA TYR A 112 -5.81 -16.04 33.07
C TYR A 112 -5.01 -17.18 33.72
N ILE A 113 -4.19 -17.89 32.94
CA ILE A 113 -3.34 -18.97 33.43
C ILE A 113 -2.40 -18.48 34.54
N LYS A 114 -1.82 -17.28 34.40
CA LYS A 114 -0.98 -16.68 35.45
C LYS A 114 -1.73 -16.47 36.76
N ASN A 115 -3.02 -16.11 36.69
CA ASN A 115 -3.85 -15.93 37.88
C ASN A 115 -4.12 -17.27 38.56
N GLU A 116 -4.53 -18.30 37.81
CA GLU A 116 -4.75 -19.65 38.34
C GLU A 116 -3.49 -20.23 38.99
N ILE A 117 -2.32 -20.04 38.37
CA ILE A 117 -1.04 -20.46 38.97
C ILE A 117 -0.77 -19.76 40.30
N MET A 118 -1.14 -18.48 40.42
CA MET A 118 -0.95 -17.72 41.66
C MET A 118 -1.86 -18.24 42.77
N GLU A 119 -3.12 -18.54 42.45
CA GLU A 119 -4.08 -19.13 43.38
C GLU A 119 -3.63 -20.52 43.85
N MET A 120 -3.21 -21.39 42.91
CA MET A 120 -2.65 -22.70 43.24
C MET A 120 -1.41 -22.60 44.14
N LYS A 121 -0.51 -21.65 43.87
CA LYS A 121 0.68 -21.44 44.69
C LYS A 121 0.34 -21.04 46.12
N ASN A 122 -0.68 -20.21 46.31
CA ASN A 122 -1.14 -19.80 47.64
C ASN A 122 -1.77 -20.98 48.38
N ALA A 123 -2.64 -21.76 47.73
CA ALA A 123 -3.23 -22.95 48.33
C ALA A 123 -2.19 -23.99 48.76
N ILE A 124 -1.16 -24.22 47.92
CA ILE A 124 -0.05 -25.13 48.27
C ILE A 124 0.72 -24.62 49.49
N LYS A 125 0.92 -23.30 49.60
CA LYS A 125 1.61 -22.69 50.73
C LYS A 125 0.82 -22.89 52.03
N GLU A 126 -0.48 -22.66 52.01
CA GLU A 126 -1.36 -22.87 53.16
C GLU A 126 -1.35 -24.34 53.62
N ILE A 127 -1.45 -25.27 52.67
CA ILE A 127 -1.37 -26.71 52.97
C ILE A 127 -0.01 -27.07 53.59
N ALA A 128 1.10 -26.53 53.07
CA ALA A 128 2.43 -26.77 53.61
C ALA A 128 2.58 -26.24 55.05
N GLU A 129 1.99 -25.08 55.35
CA GLU A 129 1.97 -24.52 56.72
C GLU A 129 1.15 -25.40 57.68
N MET A 130 -0.02 -25.90 57.24
CA MET A 130 -0.83 -26.83 58.02
C MET A 130 -0.09 -28.13 58.33
N ILE A 131 0.56 -28.71 57.33
CA ILE A 131 1.35 -29.95 57.50
C ILE A 131 2.49 -29.72 58.49
N LYS A 132 3.20 -28.60 58.37
CA LYS A 132 4.31 -28.28 59.28
C LYS A 132 3.84 -28.18 60.73
N ALA A 133 2.69 -27.54 60.97
CA ALA A 133 2.11 -27.46 62.31
C ALA A 133 1.80 -28.85 62.88
N ILE A 134 1.23 -29.76 62.09
CA ILE A 134 0.93 -31.14 62.54
C ILE A 134 2.19 -31.86 63.02
N TYR A 135 3.30 -31.78 62.26
CA TYR A 135 4.57 -32.40 62.68
C TYR A 135 5.15 -31.77 63.95
N GLU A 136 5.02 -30.46 64.14
CA GLU A 136 5.47 -29.78 65.36
C GLU A 136 4.66 -30.19 66.61
N PHE A 137 3.43 -30.72 66.45
CA PHE A 137 2.60 -31.24 67.55
C PHE A 137 2.88 -32.70 67.91
N GLU A 138 3.43 -33.53 67.00
CA GLU A 138 3.72 -34.94 67.27
C GLU A 138 5.08 -35.17 67.97
N ASP A 139 6.02 -34.21 67.85
CA ASP A 139 7.34 -34.25 68.48
C ASP A 139 7.41 -33.54 69.86
N GLY A 140 6.26 -33.13 70.42
CA GLY A 140 6.13 -32.36 71.67
C GLY A 140 5.66 -33.11 72.90
#